data_AF-A0A7K7KGM2-F1
#
_entry.id   AF-A0A7K7KGM2-F1
#
_cell.length_a   1.000
_cell.length_b   1.000
_cell.length_c   1.000
_cell.angle_alpha   90.00
_cell.angle_beta   90.00
_cell.angle_gamma   90.00
#
_symmetry.space_group_name_H-M   'P 1'
#
loop_
_entity.id
_entity.type
_entity.pdbx_description
1 polymer ?
#
loop_
_entity_poly.entity_id
_entity_poly.type
_entity_poly.pdbx_seq_one_letter_code
_entity_poly.pdbx_strand_id
1 'polypeptide(L)'
;SRDALVTSAVNCLTSFLSGFVIFTVLGYMAEMRDVQVEDVARDKGPSLLFITYPEAIANMVGSTFFAIIFFLMMITLGLDSTFGGLEAVITAVMDEYPQVLAGRRELFVLGLITICFLGSLSTLTYVSSTGTTLPWPPHPLLHPLGSAASPCCSRGGAYVVKLLEEFGAGCSILAVVLLETIAVSWFYG
;
A
#
# COMPACT_ATOMS: atom_id res chain seq x y z
N SER A 1 9.83 2.48 26.92
CA SER A 1 10.22 3.82 26.43
C SER A 1 11.43 3.80 25.50
N ARG A 2 12.53 3.10 25.84
CA ARG A 2 13.73 3.05 25.00
C ARG A 2 13.49 2.35 23.65
N ASP A 3 12.79 1.22 23.65
CA ASP A 3 12.49 0.47 22.42
C ASP A 3 11.56 1.27 21.49
N ALA A 4 10.52 1.89 22.05
CA ALA A 4 9.62 2.78 21.30
C ALA A 4 10.36 3.99 20.68
N LEU A 5 11.30 4.61 21.41
CA LEU A 5 12.09 5.72 20.88
C LEU A 5 13.00 5.28 19.73
N VAL A 6 13.66 4.11 19.86
CA VAL A 6 14.53 3.56 18.82
C VAL A 6 13.72 3.21 17.58
N THR A 7 12.57 2.53 17.72
CA THR A 7 11.71 2.18 16.58
C THR A 7 11.21 3.41 15.84
N SER A 8 10.73 4.43 16.55
CA SER A 8 10.28 5.69 15.93
C SER A 8 11.43 6.44 15.25
N ALA A 9 12.62 6.48 15.86
CA ALA A 9 13.80 7.11 15.26
C ALA A 9 14.25 6.38 13.98
N VAL A 10 14.28 5.05 14.01
CA VAL A 10 14.61 4.22 12.84
C VAL A 10 13.58 4.43 11.74
N ASN A 11 12.28 4.46 12.05
CA ASN A 11 11.24 4.74 11.08
C ASN A 11 11.42 6.12 10.40
N CYS A 12 11.72 7.16 11.17
CA CYS A 12 11.99 8.50 10.64
C CYS A 12 13.24 8.54 9.76
N LEU A 13 14.33 7.89 10.18
CA LEU A 13 15.57 7.81 9.40
C LEU A 13 15.36 7.03 8.10
N THR A 14 14.67 5.89 8.15
CA THR A 14 14.34 5.09 6.96
C THR A 14 13.48 5.90 5.98
N SER A 15 12.50 6.66 6.48
CA SER A 15 11.66 7.53 5.64
C SER A 15 12.47 8.65 4.98
N PHE A 16 13.39 9.26 5.73
CA PHE A 16 14.28 10.30 5.20
C PHE A 16 15.24 9.76 4.13
N LEU A 17 15.88 8.62 4.40
CA LEU A 17 16.78 7.96 3.45
C LEU A 17 16.03 7.46 2.21
N SER A 18 14.84 6.89 2.39
CA SER A 18 13.97 6.47 1.30
C SER A 18 13.61 7.65 0.39
N GLY A 19 13.23 8.80 0.98
CA GLY A 19 12.98 10.03 0.25
C GLY A 19 14.19 10.47 -0.58
N PHE A 20 15.39 10.46 0.00
CA PHE A 20 16.62 10.81 -0.73
C PHE A 20 16.89 9.86 -1.92
N VAL A 21 16.73 8.55 -1.74
CA VAL A 21 16.87 7.55 -2.80
C VAL A 21 15.83 7.78 -3.90
N ILE A 22 14.57 8.00 -3.52
CA ILE A 22 13.43 8.30 -4.39
C ILE A 22 13.72 9.51 -5.26
N PHE A 23 14.14 10.63 -4.67
CA PHE A 23 14.45 11.86 -5.39
C PHE A 23 15.70 11.75 -6.27
N THR A 24 16.70 10.97 -5.87
CA THR A 24 17.91 10.74 -6.70
C THR A 24 17.57 10.00 -7.99
N VAL A 25 16.73 8.96 -7.91
CA VAL A 25 16.28 8.20 -9.09
C VAL A 25 15.39 9.06 -10.00
N LEU A 26 14.51 9.87 -9.42
CA LEU A 26 13.68 10.82 -10.18
C LEU A 26 14.51 11.91 -10.85
N GLY A 27 15.53 12.44 -10.17
CA GLY A 27 16.47 13.43 -10.72
C GLY A 27 17.25 12.88 -11.92
N TYR A 28 17.74 11.63 -11.82
CA TYR A 28 18.39 10.94 -12.94
C TYR A 28 17.44 10.78 -14.15
N MET A 29 16.18 10.41 -13.89
CA MET A 29 15.19 10.29 -14.96
C MET A 29 14.85 11.64 -15.59
N ALA A 30 14.75 12.71 -14.80
CA ALA A 30 14.49 14.06 -15.28
C ALA A 30 15.61 14.57 -16.19
N GLU A 31 16.87 14.32 -15.81
CA GLU A 31 18.04 14.67 -16.62
C GLU A 31 18.11 13.91 -17.94
N MET A 32 17.74 12.62 -17.97
CA MET A 32 17.67 11.84 -19.21
C MET A 32 16.56 12.27 -20.17
N ARG A 33 15.49 12.88 -19.65
CA ARG A 33 14.28 13.23 -20.41
C ARG A 33 14.18 14.70 -20.78
N ASP A 34 15.11 15.54 -20.30
CA ASP A 34 15.06 17.00 -20.44
C ASP A 34 13.72 17.59 -19.96
N VAL A 35 13.13 16.98 -18.93
CA VAL A 35 11.86 17.41 -18.32
C VAL A 35 12.11 17.84 -16.88
N GLN A 36 11.29 18.75 -16.38
CA GLN A 36 11.37 19.17 -14.98
C GLN A 36 10.94 18.02 -14.05
N VAL A 37 11.59 17.92 -12.89
CA VAL A 37 11.31 16.90 -11.87
C VAL A 37 9.85 16.95 -11.43
N GLU A 38 9.23 18.13 -11.44
CA GLU A 38 7.82 18.34 -11.13
C GLU A 38 6.86 17.64 -12.11
N ASP A 39 7.23 17.51 -13.40
CA ASP A 39 6.38 16.86 -14.41
C ASP A 39 6.40 15.33 -14.27
N VAL A 40 7.53 14.76 -13.81
CA VAL A 40 7.68 13.32 -13.53
C VAL A 40 7.00 12.91 -12.22
N ALA A 41 6.92 13.82 -11.24
CA ALA A 41 6.29 13.58 -9.94
C ALA A 41 4.79 13.95 -9.88
N ARG A 42 4.17 14.34 -11.01
CA ARG A 42 2.75 14.75 -11.07
C ARG A 42 1.78 13.63 -10.70
N ASP A 43 2.12 12.38 -11.01
CA ASP A 43 1.31 11.20 -10.67
C ASP A 43 1.54 10.77 -9.22
N LYS A 44 1.12 11.60 -8.26
CA LYS A 44 1.19 11.25 -6.83
C LYS A 44 0.31 10.03 -6.55
N GLY A 45 0.94 8.91 -6.22
CA GLY A 45 0.25 7.68 -5.83
C GLY A 45 1.00 6.41 -6.22
N PRO A 46 0.35 5.24 -6.09
CA PRO A 46 0.95 3.94 -6.40
C PRO A 46 1.42 3.83 -7.87
N SER A 47 0.82 4.58 -8.79
CA SER A 47 1.24 4.64 -10.20
C SER A 47 2.69 5.12 -10.38
N LEU A 48 3.18 6.03 -9.53
CA LEU A 48 4.57 6.49 -9.58
C LEU A 48 5.54 5.33 -9.35
N LEU A 49 5.29 4.52 -8.31
CA LEU A 49 6.11 3.39 -7.90
C LEU A 49 6.05 2.21 -8.88
N PHE A 50 4.93 2.03 -9.59
CA PHE A 50 4.75 0.89 -10.50
C PHE A 50 4.97 1.20 -11.99
N ILE A 51 5.08 2.47 -12.37
CA ILE A 51 5.30 2.88 -13.77
C ILE A 51 6.62 3.64 -13.87
N THR A 52 6.74 4.78 -13.19
CA THR A 52 7.89 5.67 -13.30
C THR A 52 9.17 5.06 -12.72
N TYR A 53 9.11 4.37 -11.58
CA TYR A 53 10.30 3.79 -10.95
C TYR A 53 10.94 2.63 -11.75
N PRO A 54 10.19 1.59 -12.17
CA PRO A 54 10.73 0.53 -13.01
C PRO A 54 11.29 1.05 -14.33
N GLU A 55 10.65 2.09 -14.88
CA GLU A 55 11.11 2.76 -16.11
C GLU A 55 12.45 3.49 -15.91
N ALA A 56 12.68 4.16 -14.77
CA ALA A 56 13.99 4.75 -14.46
C ALA A 56 15.06 3.66 -14.32
N ILE A 57 14.75 2.60 -13.56
CA ILE A 57 15.67 1.50 -13.29
C ILE A 57 16.05 0.76 -14.57
N ALA A 58 15.11 0.60 -15.52
CA ALA A 58 15.36 -0.03 -16.82
C ALA A 58 16.43 0.69 -17.66
N ASN A 59 16.59 2.01 -17.47
CA ASN A 59 17.56 2.84 -18.19
C ASN A 59 18.95 2.90 -17.52
N MET A 60 19.15 2.24 -16.36
CA MET A 60 20.45 2.18 -15.68
C MET A 60 21.22 0.90 -16.05
N VAL A 61 22.56 0.99 -16.05
CA VAL A 61 23.43 -0.17 -16.26
C VAL A 61 23.29 -1.13 -15.07
N GLY A 62 22.85 -2.37 -15.32
CA GLY A 62 22.53 -3.34 -14.26
C GLY A 62 21.06 -3.38 -13.82
N SER A 63 20.14 -2.88 -14.65
CA SER A 63 18.70 -2.75 -14.38
C SER A 63 18.03 -3.95 -13.73
N THR A 64 18.36 -5.18 -14.13
CA THR A 64 17.77 -6.40 -13.55
C THR A 64 18.05 -6.54 -12.04
N PHE A 65 19.27 -6.22 -11.59
CA PHE A 65 19.65 -6.31 -10.19
C PHE A 65 18.89 -5.29 -9.33
N PHE A 66 18.84 -4.04 -9.79
CA PHE A 66 18.13 -2.97 -9.10
C PHE A 66 16.61 -3.18 -9.11
N ALA A 67 16.05 -3.74 -10.19
CA ALA A 67 14.62 -4.06 -10.27
C ALA A 67 14.25 -5.16 -9.25
N ILE A 68 15.06 -6.22 -9.13
CA ILE A 68 14.81 -7.30 -8.16
C ILE A 68 14.81 -6.74 -6.74
N ILE A 69 15.80 -5.92 -6.37
CA ILE A 69 15.89 -5.33 -5.02
C ILE A 69 14.72 -4.38 -4.76
N PHE A 70 14.32 -3.57 -5.74
CA PHE A 70 13.20 -2.64 -5.62
C PHE A 70 11.86 -3.36 -5.39
N PHE A 71 11.56 -4.39 -6.19
CA PHE A 71 10.33 -5.16 -6.02
C PHE A 71 10.35 -6.01 -4.75
N LEU A 72 11.50 -6.61 -4.40
CA LEU A 72 11.66 -7.35 -3.15
C LEU A 72 11.43 -6.42 -1.95
N MET A 73 12.00 -5.21 -1.96
CA MET A 73 11.76 -4.20 -0.93
C MET A 73 10.26 -3.86 -0.81
N MET A 74 9.57 -3.57 -1.91
CA MET A 74 8.14 -3.26 -1.85
C MET A 74 7.31 -4.42 -1.28
N ILE A 75 7.65 -5.66 -1.65
CA ILE A 75 7.00 -6.86 -1.11
C ILE A 75 7.30 -6.99 0.39
N THR A 76 8.56 -6.83 0.82
CA THR A 76 8.95 -6.92 2.23
C THR A 76 8.26 -5.85 3.08
N LEU A 77 8.18 -4.60 2.61
CA LEU A 77 7.49 -3.52 3.33
C LEU A 77 5.98 -3.82 3.47
N GLY A 78 5.35 -4.33 2.41
CA GLY A 78 3.95 -4.73 2.43
C GLY A 78 3.71 -5.92 3.38
N LEU A 79 4.58 -6.93 3.35
CA LEU A 79 4.47 -8.12 4.20
C LEU A 79 4.69 -7.79 5.68
N ASP A 80 5.73 -7.01 6.01
CA ASP A 80 6.04 -6.60 7.39
C ASP A 80 4.86 -5.86 8.03
N SER A 81 4.32 -4.88 7.31
CA SER A 81 3.15 -4.10 7.75
C SER A 81 1.90 -4.98 7.92
N THR A 82 1.66 -5.89 6.98
CA THR A 82 0.49 -6.79 7.03
C THR A 82 0.59 -7.78 8.18
N PHE A 83 1.79 -8.32 8.47
CA PHE A 83 2.00 -9.20 9.61
C PHE A 83 1.81 -8.47 10.94
N GLY A 84 2.36 -7.26 11.09
CA GLY A 84 2.16 -6.47 12.30
C GLY A 84 0.68 -6.10 12.53
N GLY A 85 -0.03 -5.71 11.47
CA GLY A 85 -1.47 -5.42 11.55
C GLY A 85 -2.31 -6.65 11.89
N LEU A 86 -2.01 -7.78 11.26
CA LEU A 86 -2.70 -9.05 11.52
C LEU A 86 -2.44 -9.53 12.95
N GLU A 87 -1.20 -9.47 13.43
CA GLU A 87 -0.82 -9.83 14.80
C GLU A 87 -1.54 -8.95 15.83
N ALA A 88 -1.65 -7.64 15.59
CA ALA A 88 -2.37 -6.72 16.46
C ALA A 88 -3.86 -7.09 16.56
N VAL A 89 -4.52 -7.38 15.43
CA VAL A 89 -5.93 -7.80 15.41
C VAL A 89 -6.11 -9.14 16.11
N ILE A 90 -5.25 -10.12 15.84
CA ILE A 90 -5.30 -11.44 16.48
C ILE A 90 -5.17 -11.28 17.99
N THR A 91 -4.20 -10.50 18.45
CA THR A 91 -3.94 -10.26 19.88
C THR A 91 -5.15 -9.60 20.54
N ALA A 92 -5.68 -8.53 19.94
CA ALA A 92 -6.85 -7.82 20.48
C ALA A 92 -8.08 -8.74 20.64
N VAL A 93 -8.37 -9.58 19.64
CA VAL A 93 -9.52 -10.51 19.70
C VAL A 93 -9.27 -11.65 20.68
N MET A 94 -8.02 -12.11 20.80
CA MET A 94 -7.65 -13.15 21.76
C MET A 94 -7.68 -12.67 23.21
N ASP A 95 -7.38 -11.40 23.46
CA ASP A 95 -7.47 -10.78 24.79
C ASP A 95 -8.92 -10.58 25.24
N GLU A 96 -9.84 -10.29 24.30
CA GLU A 96 -11.28 -10.15 24.59
C GLU A 96 -11.97 -11.51 24.84
N TYR A 97 -11.63 -12.56 24.09
CA TYR A 97 -12.26 -13.89 24.19
C TYR A 97 -11.28 -15.03 24.52
N PRO A 98 -10.55 -14.97 25.65
CA PRO A 98 -9.48 -15.91 25.97
C PRO A 98 -10.00 -17.34 26.15
N GLN A 99 -11.23 -17.51 26.62
CA GLN A 99 -11.79 -18.82 27.00
C GLN A 99 -12.23 -19.67 25.80
N VAL A 100 -12.57 -19.03 24.68
CA VAL A 100 -13.05 -19.70 23.45
C VAL A 100 -11.93 -19.81 22.41
N LEU A 101 -11.05 -18.80 22.31
CA LEU A 101 -10.04 -18.73 21.25
C LEU A 101 -8.67 -19.33 21.63
N ALA A 102 -8.35 -19.50 22.91
CA ALA A 102 -7.03 -19.99 23.33
C ALA A 102 -6.66 -21.38 22.78
N GLY A 103 -7.65 -22.26 22.57
CA GLY A 103 -7.44 -23.62 22.05
C GLY A 103 -7.53 -23.78 20.53
N ARG A 104 -7.92 -22.73 19.78
CA ARG A 104 -8.19 -22.81 18.32
C ARG A 104 -7.59 -21.64 17.54
N ARG A 105 -6.47 -21.08 18.02
CA ARG A 105 -5.81 -19.90 17.43
C ARG A 105 -5.55 -20.05 15.93
N GLU A 106 -5.06 -21.20 15.50
CA GLU A 106 -4.78 -21.48 14.08
C GLU A 106 -6.04 -21.41 13.19
N LEU A 107 -7.18 -21.95 13.66
CA LEU A 107 -8.45 -21.87 12.94
C LEU A 107 -8.99 -20.44 12.87
N PHE A 108 -8.76 -19.64 13.91
CA PHE A 108 -9.14 -18.22 13.90
C PHE A 108 -8.31 -17.44 12.89
N VAL A 109 -6.99 -17.66 12.85
CA VAL A 109 -6.10 -17.05 11.85
C VAL A 109 -6.50 -17.43 10.43
N LEU A 110 -6.77 -18.72 10.18
CA LEU A 110 -7.29 -19.18 8.88
C LEU A 110 -8.63 -18.52 8.53
N GLY A 111 -9.55 -18.41 9.51
CA GLY A 111 -10.82 -17.69 9.35
C GLY A 111 -10.62 -16.22 8.95
N LEU A 112 -9.70 -15.52 9.62
CA LEU A 112 -9.39 -14.13 9.33
C LEU A 112 -8.77 -13.96 7.94
N ILE A 113 -7.81 -14.82 7.57
CA ILE A 113 -7.19 -14.81 6.23
C ILE A 113 -8.23 -15.09 5.14
N THR A 114 -9.13 -16.05 5.36
CA THR A 114 -10.21 -16.35 4.40
C THR A 114 -11.18 -15.18 4.23
N ILE A 115 -11.54 -14.47 5.31
CA ILE A 115 -12.35 -13.25 5.23
C ILE A 115 -11.60 -12.15 4.45
N CYS A 116 -10.31 -11.91 4.75
CA CYS A 116 -9.49 -10.95 4.03
C CYS A 116 -9.35 -11.30 2.54
N PHE A 117 -9.22 -12.59 2.20
CA PHE A 117 -9.17 -13.06 0.83
C PHE A 117 -10.49 -12.84 0.10
N LEU A 118 -11.63 -13.15 0.72
CA LEU A 118 -12.95 -12.92 0.15
C LEU A 118 -13.27 -11.42 -0.02
N GLY A 119 -12.85 -10.57 0.93
CA GLY A 119 -12.96 -9.10 0.81
C GLY A 119 -12.08 -8.52 -0.30
N SER A 120 -10.87 -9.07 -0.47
CA SER A 120 -10.01 -8.72 -1.61
C SER A 120 -10.61 -9.18 -2.95
N LEU A 121 -11.23 -10.36 -2.95
CA LEU A 121 -11.90 -10.92 -4.14
C LEU A 121 -13.16 -10.14 -4.53
N SER A 122 -13.97 -9.69 -3.56
CA SER A 122 -15.17 -8.89 -3.82
C SER A 122 -14.80 -7.52 -4.41
N THR A 123 -13.71 -6.90 -3.93
CA THR A 123 -13.14 -5.67 -4.49
C THR A 123 -12.74 -5.84 -5.96
N LEU A 124 -12.17 -7.00 -6.33
CA LEU A 124 -11.85 -7.32 -7.72
C LEU A 124 -13.10 -7.58 -8.59
N THR A 125 -14.17 -8.10 -7.99
CA THR A 125 -15.39 -8.52 -8.70
C THR A 125 -16.38 -7.38 -8.92
N TYR A 126 -16.49 -6.42 -7.99
CA TYR A 126 -17.50 -5.33 -8.01
C TYR A 126 -17.43 -4.41 -9.23
N VAL A 127 -16.35 -4.49 -10.02
CA VAL A 127 -16.17 -3.70 -11.25
C VAL A 127 -16.66 -4.43 -12.50
N SER A 128 -16.80 -5.75 -12.45
CA SER A 128 -17.29 -6.49 -13.63
C SER A 128 -18.80 -6.38 -13.83
N SER A 129 -19.56 -5.94 -12.81
CA SER A 129 -21.03 -5.95 -12.83
C SER A 129 -21.69 -4.58 -13.00
N THR A 130 -20.95 -3.48 -12.87
CA THR A 130 -21.43 -2.13 -13.20
C THR A 130 -20.98 -1.75 -14.61
N GLY A 131 -21.68 -2.33 -15.60
CA GLY A 131 -21.68 -1.87 -16.98
C GLY A 131 -22.33 -0.48 -17.12
N THR A 132 -21.72 0.55 -16.56
CA THR A 132 -22.12 1.95 -16.78
C THR A 132 -20.89 2.82 -16.97
N THR A 133 -20.57 3.06 -18.24
CA THR A 133 -20.07 4.32 -18.81
C THR A 133 -19.70 5.41 -17.78
N LEU A 134 -18.44 5.48 -17.37
CA LEU A 134 -17.85 6.77 -17.01
C LEU A 134 -17.00 7.26 -18.19
N PRO A 135 -17.17 8.51 -18.66
CA PRO A 135 -16.36 9.06 -19.73
C PRO A 135 -14.96 9.31 -19.18
N TRP A 136 -14.02 8.48 -19.61
CA TRP A 136 -12.60 8.77 -19.45
C TRP A 136 -12.27 10.04 -20.27
N PRO A 137 -11.43 10.96 -19.75
CA PRO A 137 -10.95 12.06 -20.57
C PRO A 137 -10.18 11.50 -21.76
N PRO A 138 -10.31 12.08 -22.97
CA PRO A 138 -9.57 11.62 -24.13
C PRO A 138 -8.10 12.00 -23.94
N HIS A 139 -7.27 11.07 -23.48
CA HIS A 139 -5.83 11.15 -23.73
C HIS A 139 -5.58 10.61 -25.15
N PRO A 140 -5.20 11.46 -26.12
CA PRO A 140 -4.66 10.95 -27.37
C PRO A 140 -3.25 10.42 -27.08
N LEU A 141 -2.85 9.37 -27.79
CA LEU A 141 -1.48 8.80 -27.83
C LEU A 141 -1.17 7.60 -26.92
N LEU A 142 -1.97 6.54 -26.98
CA LEU A 142 -1.41 5.18 -26.95
C LEU A 142 -2.25 4.25 -27.83
N HIS A 143 -1.65 3.87 -28.95
CA HIS A 143 -2.15 2.83 -29.86
C HIS A 143 -2.34 1.48 -29.13
N PRO A 144 -3.21 0.59 -29.65
CA PRO A 144 -3.52 -0.68 -29.02
C PRO A 144 -2.42 -1.69 -29.31
N LEU A 145 -1.41 -1.76 -28.44
CA LEU A 145 -0.42 -2.84 -28.46
C LEU A 145 -0.43 -3.53 -27.10
N GLY A 146 -1.17 -4.64 -27.01
CA GLY A 146 -1.16 -5.48 -25.80
C GLY A 146 -2.50 -6.13 -25.44
N SER A 147 -3.26 -6.65 -26.41
CA SER A 147 -4.42 -7.52 -26.15
C SER A 147 -4.05 -8.94 -25.65
N ALA A 148 -2.88 -9.13 -25.03
CA ALA A 148 -2.38 -10.46 -24.67
C ALA A 148 -1.47 -10.50 -23.43
N ALA A 149 -1.64 -9.59 -22.46
CA ALA A 149 -1.00 -9.72 -21.14
C ALA A 149 -1.91 -9.22 -20.01
N SER A 150 -2.72 -10.11 -19.48
CA SER A 150 -2.81 -10.43 -18.03
C SER A 150 -4.26 -10.74 -17.60
N PRO A 151 -4.55 -11.96 -17.14
CA PRO A 151 -5.84 -12.34 -16.59
C PRO A 151 -6.07 -11.70 -15.21
N CYS A 152 -7.33 -11.39 -14.90
CA CYS A 152 -7.88 -11.20 -13.54
C CYS A 152 -7.73 -9.86 -12.78
N CYS A 153 -6.99 -8.85 -13.25
CA CYS A 153 -6.99 -7.52 -12.58
C CYS A 153 -7.96 -6.55 -13.27
N SER A 154 -9.19 -6.48 -12.77
CA SER A 154 -10.23 -5.58 -13.28
C SER A 154 -9.80 -4.10 -13.19
N ARG A 155 -9.98 -3.34 -14.28
CA ARG A 155 -9.54 -1.93 -14.45
C ARG A 155 -10.08 -0.96 -13.39
N GLY A 156 -11.11 -1.37 -12.64
CA GLY A 156 -11.75 -0.59 -11.58
C GLY A 156 -11.24 -0.89 -10.16
N GLY A 157 -10.43 -1.94 -9.96
CA GLY A 157 -9.91 -2.28 -8.64
C GLY A 157 -9.08 -1.15 -8.03
N ALA A 158 -8.30 -0.45 -8.87
CA ALA A 158 -7.55 0.73 -8.44
C ALA A 158 -8.43 1.87 -7.90
N TYR A 159 -9.68 2.00 -8.38
CA TYR A 159 -10.62 3.02 -7.89
C TYR A 159 -11.20 2.66 -6.54
N VAL A 160 -11.56 1.38 -6.35
CA VAL A 160 -12.06 0.90 -5.05
C VAL A 160 -10.95 0.97 -4.01
N VAL A 161 -9.72 0.62 -4.37
CA VAL A 161 -8.54 0.79 -3.50
C VAL A 161 -8.34 2.25 -3.15
N LYS A 162 -8.36 3.18 -4.12
CA LYS A 162 -8.27 4.62 -3.82
C LYS A 162 -9.39 5.11 -2.91
N LEU A 163 -10.63 4.65 -3.12
CA LEU A 163 -11.76 5.01 -2.25
C LEU A 163 -11.60 4.44 -0.83
N LEU A 164 -11.13 3.20 -0.69
CA LEU A 164 -10.88 2.57 0.60
C LEU A 164 -9.68 3.20 1.34
N GLU A 165 -8.62 3.55 0.62
CA GLU A 165 -7.46 4.27 1.18
C GLU A 165 -7.87 5.65 1.68
N GLU A 166 -8.63 6.41 0.89
CA GLU A 166 -9.03 7.78 1.22
C GLU A 166 -10.11 7.84 2.31
N PHE A 167 -11.15 7.01 2.22
CA PHE A 167 -12.32 7.08 3.10
C PHE A 167 -12.39 5.98 4.17
N GLY A 168 -11.75 4.83 3.94
CA GLY A 168 -11.84 3.68 4.85
C GLY A 168 -10.89 3.79 6.03
N ALA A 169 -9.59 3.94 5.76
CA ALA A 169 -8.55 3.83 6.79
C ALA A 169 -8.25 5.16 7.50
N GLY A 170 -8.08 6.26 6.77
CA GLY A 170 -7.53 7.51 7.31
C GLY A 170 -8.36 8.14 8.44
N CYS A 171 -9.59 8.56 8.13
CA CYS A 171 -10.44 9.28 9.07
C CYS A 171 -10.89 8.42 10.27
N SER A 172 -11.16 7.14 10.03
CA SER A 172 -11.62 6.18 11.04
C SER A 172 -10.55 5.91 12.10
N ILE A 173 -9.30 5.64 11.66
CA ILE A 173 -8.19 5.34 12.58
C ILE A 173 -7.85 6.57 13.42
N LEU A 174 -7.82 7.77 12.81
CA LEU A 174 -7.54 9.01 13.54
C LEU A 174 -8.59 9.30 14.62
N ALA A 175 -9.88 9.09 14.31
CA ALA A 175 -10.95 9.29 15.27
C ALA A 175 -10.86 8.31 16.46
N VAL A 176 -10.60 7.03 16.19
CA VAL A 176 -10.43 6.00 17.23
C VAL A 176 -9.25 6.34 18.14
N VAL A 177 -8.07 6.63 17.58
CA VAL A 177 -6.86 6.95 18.37
C VAL A 177 -7.06 8.23 19.18
N LEU A 178 -7.74 9.24 18.64
CA LEU A 178 -8.05 10.47 19.37
C LEU A 178 -8.98 10.21 20.56
N LEU A 179 -10.03 9.42 20.37
CA LEU A 179 -10.95 9.05 21.45
C LEU A 179 -10.25 8.20 22.52
N GLU A 180 -9.43 7.23 22.14
CA GLU A 180 -8.63 6.45 23.09
C GLU A 180 -7.67 7.32 23.89
N THR A 181 -6.97 8.24 23.22
CA THR A 181 -6.02 9.16 23.89
C THR A 181 -6.74 10.05 24.90
N ILE A 182 -7.91 10.58 24.56
CA ILE A 182 -8.74 11.38 25.47
C ILE A 182 -9.23 10.52 26.64
N ALA A 183 -9.74 9.31 26.35
CA ALA A 183 -10.26 8.41 27.36
C ALA A 183 -9.18 8.03 28.39
N VAL A 184 -7.98 7.67 27.93
CA VAL A 184 -6.85 7.34 28.81
C VAL A 184 -6.41 8.57 29.61
N SER A 185 -6.28 9.72 28.96
CA SER A 185 -5.78 10.94 29.63
C SER A 185 -6.74 11.51 30.68
N TRP A 186 -8.06 11.30 30.52
CA TRP A 186 -9.09 11.88 31.41
C TRP A 186 -9.66 10.89 32.43
N PHE A 187 -9.77 9.60 32.09
CA PHE A 187 -10.35 8.59 32.98
C PHE A 187 -9.31 7.72 33.68
N TYR A 188 -8.13 7.54 33.09
CA TYR A 188 -7.04 6.72 33.65
C TYR A 188 -5.86 7.54 34.20
N GLY A 189 -5.91 8.87 34.06
CA GLY A 189 -4.94 9.83 34.62
C GLY A 189 -5.17 10.15 36.08
#